data_AF-A0A1I2VEY6-F1
#
_entry.id   AF-A0A1I2VEY6-F1
#
_cell.length_a   1.000
_cell.length_b   1.000
_cell.length_c   1.000
_cell.angle_alpha   90.00
_cell.angle_beta   90.00
_cell.angle_gamma   90.00
#
_symmetry.space_group_name_H-M   'P 1'
#
loop_
_entity.id
_entity.type
_entity.pdbx_description
1 polymer ?
#
loop_
_entity_poly.entity_id
_entity_poly.type
_entity_poly.pdbx_seq_one_letter_code
_entity_poly.pdbx_strand_id
1 'polypeptide(L)'
;KVEKTAKVTSKLEKTTEVTSKAGKITKGVSKVDEATKVASKAGKITEVGSKSADLGNKLDYIFGKGTGNKHNIQRSQSMQIELEKIGIYDDLSGRDYLTQHLNKVLNDSSNISSLEDRSYVAKEIAGNPTIEYTATTRESLLMGPYGGVKLKTIWDGDRLLTIIIEGGH
;
A
#
# COMPACT_ATOMS: atom_id res chain seq x y z
N LYS A 1 42.17 -27.96 28.26
CA LYS A 1 41.63 -29.12 29.04
C LYS A 1 40.39 -29.63 28.31
N VAL A 2 40.47 -30.84 27.73
CA VAL A 2 39.35 -31.63 27.19
C VAL A 2 38.42 -30.91 26.18
N GLU A 3 38.75 -31.08 24.91
CA GLU A 3 37.78 -31.16 23.81
C GLU A 3 36.77 -32.30 24.05
N LYS A 4 35.51 -32.15 23.61
CA LYS A 4 34.65 -33.32 23.33
C LYS A 4 33.60 -33.03 22.27
N THR A 5 33.78 -33.65 21.10
CA THR A 5 32.78 -33.83 20.05
C THR A 5 31.92 -35.08 20.30
N ALA A 6 31.06 -35.43 19.34
CA ALA A 6 30.36 -36.73 19.16
C ALA A 6 29.04 -36.97 19.97
N LYS A 7 28.04 -37.76 19.50
CA LYS A 7 27.69 -38.29 18.14
C LYS A 7 26.40 -39.15 18.18
N VAL A 8 25.32 -38.76 17.45
CA VAL A 8 24.30 -39.67 16.79
C VAL A 8 23.40 -40.47 17.81
N THR A 9 22.17 -41.00 17.57
CA THR A 9 21.42 -41.52 16.40
C THR A 9 19.87 -41.34 16.52
N SER A 10 19.15 -41.79 15.47
CA SER A 10 17.72 -42.10 15.25
C SER A 10 16.97 -42.95 16.32
N LYS A 11 15.68 -43.32 16.18
CA LYS A 11 14.62 -43.05 15.14
C LYS A 11 13.33 -42.50 15.84
N LEU A 12 12.04 -42.74 15.55
CA LEU A 12 11.24 -43.66 14.70
C LEU A 12 9.97 -42.91 14.25
N GLU A 13 9.40 -43.21 13.06
CA GLU A 13 8.15 -42.59 12.59
C GLU A 13 6.89 -43.14 13.28
N LYS A 14 5.78 -42.39 13.16
CA LYS A 14 4.50 -43.04 12.82
C LYS A 14 3.63 -42.17 11.92
N THR A 15 3.49 -42.60 10.66
CA THR A 15 2.63 -42.01 9.64
C THR A 15 1.17 -42.45 9.85
N THR A 16 0.22 -41.57 9.56
CA THR A 16 -1.16 -41.96 9.18
C THR A 16 -1.62 -41.08 8.02
N GLU A 17 -1.59 -41.66 6.83
CA GLU A 17 -2.17 -41.11 5.61
C GLU A 17 -3.67 -41.45 5.55
N VAL A 18 -4.50 -40.52 5.07
CA VAL A 18 -5.88 -40.82 4.67
C VAL A 18 -6.15 -40.16 3.32
N THR A 19 -6.33 -40.99 2.29
CA THR A 19 -6.55 -40.57 0.91
C THR A 19 -7.85 -41.16 0.34
N SER A 20 -8.24 -40.69 -0.85
CA SER A 20 -9.53 -40.94 -1.54
C SER A 20 -10.73 -40.18 -0.95
N LYS A 21 -11.79 -39.86 -1.71
CA LYS A 21 -12.18 -40.45 -3.00
C LYS A 21 -12.83 -39.41 -3.94
N ALA A 22 -12.50 -39.48 -5.23
CA ALA A 22 -13.15 -38.66 -6.26
C ALA A 22 -14.46 -39.30 -6.76
N GLY A 23 -15.41 -38.46 -7.19
CA GLY A 23 -16.67 -38.88 -7.81
C GLY A 23 -17.17 -37.84 -8.82
N LYS A 24 -17.70 -38.28 -9.96
CA LYS A 24 -18.20 -37.41 -11.05
C LYS A 24 -19.73 -37.36 -11.08
N ILE A 25 -20.23 -36.13 -11.27
CA ILE A 25 -21.36 -35.75 -12.16
C ILE A 25 -22.60 -36.66 -12.15
N THR A 26 -23.72 -36.15 -11.65
CA THR A 26 -25.06 -36.40 -12.23
C THR A 26 -25.82 -35.07 -12.42
N LYS A 27 -26.83 -35.10 -13.28
CA LYS A 27 -27.50 -33.94 -13.89
C LYS A 27 -28.97 -33.91 -13.47
N GLY A 28 -29.45 -32.82 -12.89
CA GLY A 28 -30.85 -32.63 -12.50
C GLY A 28 -31.29 -31.18 -12.73
N VAL A 29 -32.43 -30.99 -13.38
CA VAL A 29 -33.00 -29.67 -13.70
C VAL A 29 -34.47 -29.66 -13.30
N SER A 30 -34.83 -28.75 -12.40
CA SER A 30 -36.20 -28.31 -12.16
C SER A 30 -36.21 -26.80 -11.92
N LYS A 31 -37.18 -26.11 -12.53
CA LYS A 31 -37.59 -24.74 -12.17
C LYS A 31 -38.44 -24.84 -10.89
N VAL A 32 -38.71 -23.81 -10.08
CA VAL A 32 -38.97 -22.37 -10.33
C VAL A 32 -38.20 -21.50 -9.29
N ASP A 33 -38.29 -20.16 -9.17
CA ASP A 33 -39.20 -19.16 -9.77
C ASP A 33 -38.52 -17.78 -9.97
N GLU A 34 -39.27 -16.77 -10.44
CA GLU A 34 -38.77 -15.47 -10.90
C GLU A 34 -39.22 -14.28 -10.02
N ALA A 35 -38.30 -13.69 -9.24
CA ALA A 35 -38.48 -12.36 -8.61
C ALA A 35 -37.14 -11.66 -8.29
N THR A 36 -37.17 -10.33 -8.21
CA THR A 36 -36.04 -9.45 -7.77
C THR A 36 -34.86 -9.31 -8.74
N LYS A 37 -35.13 -8.80 -9.94
CA LYS A 37 -34.12 -8.32 -10.90
C LYS A 37 -33.72 -6.87 -10.59
N VAL A 38 -32.68 -6.64 -9.78
CA VAL A 38 -32.18 -5.28 -9.48
C VAL A 38 -30.66 -5.14 -9.77
N ALA A 39 -30.36 -4.74 -11.00
CA ALA A 39 -29.17 -3.96 -11.40
C ALA A 39 -27.77 -4.39 -10.88
N SER A 40 -27.43 -5.67 -10.87
CA SER A 40 -26.04 -6.15 -10.67
C SER A 40 -25.11 -5.88 -11.88
N LYS A 41 -25.08 -4.64 -12.39
CA LYS A 41 -24.12 -4.18 -13.41
C LYS A 41 -22.82 -3.68 -12.77
N ALA A 42 -22.23 -4.50 -11.90
CA ALA A 42 -20.82 -4.36 -11.57
C ALA A 42 -20.04 -4.66 -12.86
N GLY A 43 -19.51 -3.61 -13.51
CA GLY A 43 -18.69 -3.78 -14.70
C GLY A 43 -17.48 -4.66 -14.36
N LYS A 44 -17.24 -5.70 -15.16
CA LYS A 44 -16.03 -6.52 -15.03
C LYS A 44 -14.84 -5.65 -15.44
N ILE A 45 -14.28 -4.92 -14.47
CA ILE A 45 -13.05 -4.17 -14.65
C ILE A 45 -11.97 -5.15 -15.10
N THR A 46 -11.46 -4.93 -16.31
CA THR A 46 -10.27 -5.61 -16.80
C THR A 46 -9.10 -5.08 -16.02
N GLU A 47 -8.38 -5.95 -15.30
CA GLU A 47 -7.12 -5.59 -14.64
C GLU A 47 -6.06 -5.25 -15.68
N VAL A 48 -6.05 -4.00 -16.11
CA VAL A 48 -4.81 -3.33 -16.49
C VAL A 48 -4.02 -3.23 -15.20
N GLY A 49 -2.97 -4.05 -15.07
CA GLY A 49 -2.38 -4.43 -13.78
C GLY A 49 -2.14 -3.26 -12.83
N SER A 50 -2.92 -3.21 -11.75
CA SER A 50 -2.83 -2.17 -10.72
C SER A 50 -1.44 -2.15 -10.09
N LYS A 51 -0.77 -1.01 -10.15
CA LYS A 51 0.55 -0.83 -9.52
C LYS A 51 0.41 -0.78 -8.01
N SER A 52 1.32 -1.45 -7.29
CA SER A 52 1.50 -1.22 -5.86
C SER A 52 2.37 0.01 -5.66
N ALA A 53 1.98 0.90 -4.77
CA ALA A 53 2.78 2.06 -4.38
C ALA A 53 4.03 1.63 -3.59
N ASP A 54 5.22 2.06 -4.01
CA ASP A 54 6.40 2.05 -3.13
C ASP A 54 6.31 3.25 -2.18
N LEU A 55 5.88 2.95 -0.96
CA LEU A 55 5.74 3.93 0.12
C LEU A 55 7.04 4.11 0.92
N GLY A 56 8.03 3.21 0.80
CA GLY A 56 9.22 3.16 1.65
C GLY A 56 8.95 3.51 3.12
N ASN A 57 9.63 4.55 3.62
CA ASN A 57 9.47 5.09 4.97
C ASN A 57 8.45 6.25 5.08
N LYS A 58 7.64 6.53 4.05
CA LYS A 58 6.75 7.72 4.05
C LYS A 58 5.62 7.61 5.06
N LEU A 59 5.14 6.40 5.38
CA LEU A 59 4.14 6.19 6.44
C LEU A 59 4.68 6.61 7.81
N ASP A 60 5.89 6.19 8.18
CA ASP A 60 6.51 6.63 9.44
C ASP A 60 6.73 8.16 9.45
N TYR A 61 7.07 8.76 8.30
CA TYR A 61 7.26 10.22 8.19
C TYR A 61 5.97 11.05 8.34
N ILE A 62 4.78 10.52 7.99
CA ILE A 62 3.50 11.20 8.23
C ILE A 62 2.92 10.91 9.62
N PHE A 63 3.22 9.76 10.21
CA PHE A 63 2.86 9.41 11.58
C PHE A 63 3.91 9.89 12.62
N GLY A 64 4.47 11.09 12.42
CA GLY A 64 5.30 11.79 13.43
C GLY A 64 6.73 11.27 13.65
N LYS A 65 7.14 10.18 13.01
CA LYS A 65 8.45 9.51 13.23
C LYS A 65 9.57 10.05 12.34
N GLY A 66 9.39 11.23 11.75
CA GLY A 66 10.43 11.91 10.98
C GLY A 66 11.63 12.31 11.86
N THR A 67 12.83 12.03 11.37
CA THR A 67 14.09 12.27 12.10
C THR A 67 15.03 13.22 11.33
N GLY A 68 16.19 13.52 11.92
CA GLY A 68 17.20 14.39 11.32
C GLY A 68 17.05 15.84 11.75
N ASN A 69 16.86 16.75 10.80
CA ASN A 69 16.79 18.19 11.08
C ASN A 69 15.45 18.59 11.74
N LYS A 70 15.47 19.72 12.47
CA LYS A 70 14.30 20.25 13.20
C LYS A 70 13.06 20.44 12.29
N HIS A 71 13.25 20.95 11.07
CA HIS A 71 12.14 21.19 10.13
C HIS A 71 11.44 19.89 9.71
N ASN A 72 12.19 18.83 9.44
CA ASN A 72 11.65 17.52 9.08
C ASN A 72 10.86 16.90 10.25
N ILE A 73 11.38 17.01 11.48
CA ILE A 73 10.71 16.54 12.70
C ILE A 73 9.39 17.31 12.90
N GLN A 74 9.43 18.65 12.87
CA GLN A 74 8.24 19.48 13.04
C GLN A 74 7.18 19.22 11.96
N ARG A 75 7.58 19.12 10.68
CA ARG A 75 6.66 18.82 9.58
C ARG A 75 6.04 17.42 9.71
N SER A 76 6.81 16.44 10.17
CA SER A 76 6.31 15.08 10.45
C SER A 76 5.22 15.10 11.54
N GLN A 77 5.49 15.80 12.65
CA GLN A 77 4.54 15.98 13.75
C GLN A 77 3.28 16.75 13.34
N SER A 78 3.39 17.79 12.51
CA SER A 78 2.23 18.51 11.98
C SER A 78 1.34 17.60 11.13
N MET A 79 1.91 16.73 10.29
CA MET A 79 1.11 15.79 9.49
C MET A 79 0.42 14.72 10.35
N GLN A 80 1.05 14.25 11.43
CA GLN A 80 0.40 13.36 12.40
C GLN A 80 -0.84 14.05 13.00
N ILE A 81 -0.70 15.29 13.45
CA ILE A 81 -1.81 16.08 14.04
C ILE A 81 -2.98 16.23 13.06
N GLU A 82 -2.73 16.47 11.77
CA GLU A 82 -3.81 16.54 10.77
C GLU A 82 -4.51 15.19 10.52
N LEU A 83 -3.81 14.06 10.65
CA LEU A 83 -4.42 12.71 10.57
C LEU A 83 -5.23 12.38 11.83
N GLU A 84 -4.70 12.71 13.02
CA GLU A 84 -5.36 12.47 14.30
C GLU A 84 -6.65 13.28 14.44
N LYS A 85 -6.69 14.53 13.92
CA LYS A 85 -7.92 15.35 13.85
C LYS A 85 -9.07 14.63 13.15
N ILE A 86 -8.79 13.95 12.04
CA ILE A 86 -9.83 13.23 11.27
C ILE A 86 -10.05 11.79 11.77
N GLY A 87 -9.34 11.34 12.80
CA GLY A 87 -9.50 10.01 13.41
C GLY A 87 -8.67 8.91 12.76
N ILE A 88 -7.52 9.25 12.15
CA ILE A 88 -6.56 8.28 11.58
C ILE A 88 -5.30 8.28 12.45
N TYR A 89 -5.08 7.18 13.17
CA TYR A 89 -4.00 7.03 14.16
C TYR A 89 -2.86 6.14 13.65
N ASP A 90 -1.71 6.18 14.34
CA ASP A 90 -0.53 5.36 14.04
C ASP A 90 -0.67 3.89 14.51
N ASP A 91 -1.71 3.22 14.05
CA ASP A 91 -1.97 1.80 14.31
C ASP A 91 -2.04 0.98 13.01
N LEU A 92 -2.28 -0.33 13.13
CA LEU A 92 -2.37 -1.23 11.97
C LEU A 92 -3.50 -0.85 11.01
N SER A 93 -4.63 -0.36 11.52
CA SER A 93 -5.81 0.01 10.74
C SER A 93 -5.59 1.35 10.04
N GLY A 94 -5.03 2.35 10.73
CA GLY A 94 -4.69 3.64 10.12
C GLY A 94 -3.61 3.52 9.05
N ARG A 95 -2.58 2.70 9.29
CA ARG A 95 -1.52 2.38 8.31
C ARG A 95 -2.06 1.62 7.09
N ASP A 96 -2.90 0.60 7.29
CA ASP A 96 -3.51 -0.14 6.18
C ASP A 96 -4.49 0.75 5.37
N TYR A 97 -5.39 1.47 6.04
CA TYR A 97 -6.35 2.36 5.39
C TYR A 97 -5.67 3.37 4.46
N LEU A 98 -4.62 4.02 4.94
CA LEU A 98 -3.87 4.98 4.14
C LEU A 98 -3.01 4.32 3.05
N THR A 99 -2.50 3.11 3.28
CA THR A 99 -1.85 2.30 2.24
C THR A 99 -2.83 1.97 1.12
N GLN A 100 -4.06 1.55 1.44
CA GLN A 100 -5.11 1.33 0.44
C GLN A 100 -5.50 2.63 -0.28
N HIS A 101 -5.55 3.77 0.41
CA HIS A 101 -5.84 5.07 -0.21
C HIS A 101 -4.73 5.49 -1.19
N LEU A 102 -3.46 5.43 -0.79
CA LEU A 102 -2.33 5.82 -1.64
C LEU A 102 -2.20 4.91 -2.87
N ASN A 103 -2.53 3.61 -2.76
CA ASN A 103 -2.65 2.71 -3.90
C ASN A 103 -3.78 3.13 -4.88
N LYS A 104 -4.92 3.60 -4.38
CA LYS A 104 -6.00 4.15 -5.24
C LYS A 104 -5.53 5.43 -5.94
N VAL A 105 -4.88 6.34 -5.21
CA VAL A 105 -4.33 7.60 -5.75
C VAL A 105 -3.34 7.33 -6.88
N LEU A 106 -2.43 6.36 -6.74
CA LEU A 106 -1.47 5.99 -7.78
C LEU A 106 -2.14 5.48 -9.07
N ASN A 107 -3.22 4.71 -8.97
CA ASN A 107 -3.82 4.02 -10.12
C ASN A 107 -4.95 4.82 -10.81
N ASP A 108 -5.55 5.80 -10.15
CA ASP A 108 -6.50 6.72 -10.74
C ASP A 108 -5.77 7.84 -11.52
N SER A 109 -5.95 7.94 -12.84
CA SER A 109 -5.31 8.98 -13.66
C SER A 109 -6.00 10.35 -13.60
N SER A 110 -7.22 10.44 -13.07
CA SER A 110 -7.99 11.70 -13.02
C SER A 110 -7.52 12.67 -11.94
N ASN A 111 -6.75 12.19 -10.96
CA ASN A 111 -6.21 12.99 -9.85
C ASN A 111 -4.85 13.67 -10.13
N ILE A 112 -4.28 13.49 -11.33
CA ILE A 112 -3.00 14.11 -11.72
C ILE A 112 -3.20 15.61 -11.92
N SER A 113 -2.54 16.42 -11.10
CA SER A 113 -2.62 17.89 -11.13
C SER A 113 -1.43 18.57 -11.79
N SER A 114 -0.29 17.88 -11.91
CA SER A 114 0.90 18.38 -12.61
C SER A 114 1.85 17.24 -13.02
N LEU A 115 2.59 17.46 -14.11
CA LEU A 115 3.74 16.67 -14.54
C LEU A 115 4.94 17.62 -14.62
N GLU A 116 6.10 17.19 -14.12
CA GLU A 116 7.31 18.01 -14.04
C GLU A 116 8.55 17.14 -14.29
N ASP A 117 9.29 17.41 -15.36
CA ASP A 117 10.55 16.71 -15.63
C ASP A 117 11.65 17.22 -14.69
N ARG A 118 12.30 16.28 -14.00
CA ARG A 118 13.31 16.54 -12.96
C ARG A 118 14.53 15.66 -13.17
N SER A 119 15.63 16.02 -12.51
CA SER A 119 16.83 15.19 -12.51
C SER A 119 17.56 15.19 -11.17
N TYR A 120 18.40 14.18 -10.95
CA TYR A 120 19.30 14.09 -9.82
C TYR A 120 20.62 13.40 -10.22
N VAL A 121 21.69 13.65 -9.47
CA VAL A 121 22.97 12.98 -9.65
C VAL A 121 23.02 11.75 -8.74
N ALA A 122 23.07 10.56 -9.32
CA ALA A 122 23.13 9.28 -8.61
C ALA A 122 24.57 9.01 -8.13
N LYS A 123 24.90 9.52 -6.93
CA LYS A 123 26.24 9.45 -6.31
C LYS A 123 26.66 8.04 -5.88
N GLU A 124 25.68 7.15 -5.79
CA GLU A 124 25.80 5.73 -5.52
C GLU A 124 26.20 4.91 -6.75
N ILE A 125 26.13 5.48 -7.96
CA ILE A 125 26.52 4.85 -9.22
C ILE A 125 27.89 5.39 -9.67
N ALA A 126 28.81 4.49 -10.02
CA ALA A 126 30.14 4.87 -10.50
C ALA A 126 30.05 5.79 -11.73
N GLY A 127 30.74 6.92 -11.68
CA GLY A 127 30.66 7.98 -12.69
C GLY A 127 29.66 9.10 -12.37
N ASN A 128 28.86 8.99 -11.30
CA ASN A 128 27.87 9.98 -10.86
C ASN A 128 26.91 10.44 -12.00
N PRO A 129 26.21 9.52 -12.69
CA PRO A 129 25.32 9.88 -13.78
C PRO A 129 24.16 10.77 -13.31
N THR A 130 23.76 11.72 -14.15
CA THR A 130 22.48 12.41 -14.02
C THR A 130 21.37 11.47 -14.47
N ILE A 131 20.39 11.23 -13.61
CA ILE A 131 19.18 10.46 -13.89
C ILE A 131 18.01 11.44 -14.02
N GLU A 132 17.30 11.38 -15.15
CA GLU A 132 16.12 12.20 -15.45
C GLU A 132 14.84 11.37 -15.23
N TYR A 133 13.78 12.02 -14.73
CA TYR A 133 12.50 11.38 -14.42
C TYR A 133 11.34 12.40 -14.44
N THR A 134 10.16 11.99 -14.91
CA THR A 134 8.94 12.82 -14.88
C THR A 134 8.22 12.64 -13.55
N ALA A 135 8.30 13.65 -12.68
CA ALA A 135 7.57 13.68 -11.42
C ALA A 135 6.07 13.92 -11.68
N THR A 136 5.21 13.06 -11.13
CA THR A 136 3.75 13.19 -11.21
C THR A 136 3.20 13.72 -9.89
N THR A 137 2.57 14.90 -9.90
CA THR A 137 1.85 15.42 -8.73
C THR A 137 0.39 15.01 -8.78
N ARG A 138 -0.14 14.50 -7.66
CA ARG A 138 -1.50 13.98 -7.52
C ARG A 138 -2.18 14.57 -6.28
N GLU A 139 -3.43 15.00 -6.42
CA GLU A 139 -4.23 15.55 -5.32
C GLU A 139 -5.43 14.65 -5.00
N SER A 140 -5.71 14.39 -3.72
CA SER A 140 -6.86 13.57 -3.31
C SER A 140 -7.45 14.02 -1.97
N LEU A 141 -8.70 13.66 -1.71
CA LEU A 141 -9.34 13.84 -0.41
C LEU A 141 -9.22 12.53 0.39
N LEU A 142 -8.58 12.58 1.56
CA LEU A 142 -8.55 11.49 2.52
C LEU A 142 -9.62 11.76 3.58
N MET A 143 -10.62 10.88 3.68
CA MET A 143 -11.65 10.95 4.72
C MET A 143 -11.28 10.09 5.92
N GLY A 144 -11.63 10.53 7.12
CA GLY A 144 -11.57 9.74 8.35
C GLY A 144 -12.88 9.85 9.14
N PRO A 145 -13.01 9.15 10.27
CA PRO A 145 -14.21 9.19 11.12
C PRO A 145 -14.70 10.58 11.55
N TYR A 146 -13.82 11.59 11.60
CA TYR A 146 -14.12 12.92 12.16
C TYR A 146 -13.98 14.09 11.16
N GLY A 147 -13.66 13.83 9.89
CA GLY A 147 -13.50 14.88 8.87
C GLY A 147 -12.74 14.38 7.64
N GLY A 148 -12.16 15.30 6.85
CA GLY A 148 -11.28 14.94 5.74
C GLY A 148 -10.17 15.95 5.50
N VAL A 149 -9.02 15.48 5.03
CA VAL A 149 -7.85 16.32 4.68
C VAL A 149 -7.48 16.16 3.21
N LYS A 150 -6.92 17.21 2.61
CA LYS A 150 -6.42 17.13 1.24
C LYS A 150 -4.98 16.60 1.26
N LEU A 151 -4.73 15.53 0.54
CA LEU A 151 -3.37 15.03 0.28
C LEU A 151 -2.89 15.57 -1.06
N LYS A 152 -1.71 16.20 -1.07
CA LYS A 152 -0.89 16.43 -2.26
C LYS A 152 0.31 15.49 -2.19
N THR A 153 0.49 14.68 -3.23
CA THR A 153 1.51 13.62 -3.29
C THR A 153 2.31 13.75 -4.56
N ILE A 154 3.61 13.47 -4.51
CA ILE A 154 4.49 13.53 -5.70
C ILE A 154 5.18 12.18 -5.89
N TRP A 155 5.12 11.67 -7.11
CA TRP A 155 5.48 10.31 -7.48
C TRP A 155 6.53 10.29 -8.59
N ASP A 156 7.34 9.24 -8.60
CA ASP A 156 8.22 8.85 -9.71
C ASP A 156 7.88 7.41 -10.06
N GLY A 157 7.18 7.21 -11.19
CA GLY A 157 6.54 5.92 -11.49
C GLY A 157 5.49 5.54 -10.44
N ASP A 158 5.79 4.52 -9.63
CA ASP A 158 5.03 4.04 -8.47
C ASP A 158 5.68 4.40 -7.12
N ARG A 159 6.85 5.02 -7.13
CA ARG A 159 7.60 5.43 -5.93
C ARG A 159 7.13 6.78 -5.40
N LEU A 160 6.73 6.80 -4.12
CA LEU A 160 6.24 7.99 -3.45
C LEU A 160 7.41 8.86 -2.92
N LEU A 161 7.67 9.97 -3.61
CA LEU A 161 8.76 10.90 -3.29
C LEU A 161 8.41 11.75 -2.06
N THR A 162 7.20 12.30 -1.99
CA THR A 162 6.75 13.10 -0.84
C THR A 162 5.23 13.13 -0.67
N ILE A 163 4.81 13.41 0.56
CA ILE A 163 3.42 13.65 0.95
C ILE A 163 3.35 15.05 1.59
N ILE A 164 2.27 15.76 1.27
CA ILE A 164 1.85 17.01 1.89
C ILE A 164 0.40 16.82 2.32
N ILE A 165 0.13 17.01 3.61
CA ILE A 165 -1.25 17.16 4.08
C ILE A 165 -1.55 18.66 4.07
N GLU A 166 -2.41 19.04 3.14
CA GLU A 166 -3.05 20.36 3.10
C GLU A 166 -4.32 20.22 3.96
N GLY A 167 -4.24 20.73 5.20
CA GLY A 167 -5.20 20.46 6.27
C GLY A 167 -6.65 20.83 5.90
N GLY A 168 -7.60 20.08 6.48
CA GLY A 168 -9.04 20.27 6.28
C GLY A 168 -9.76 20.80 7.52
N HIS A 169 -11.06 21.01 7.36
CA HIS A 169 -12.00 21.47 8.38
C HIS A 169 -12.95 20.34 8.81
#